data_AF-A0A543B9S3-F1
#
_entry.id   AF-A0A543B9S3-F1
#
_cell.length_a   1.000
_cell.length_b   1.000
_cell.length_c   1.000
_cell.angle_alpha   90.00
_cell.angle_beta   90.00
_cell.angle_gamma   90.00
#
_symmetry.space_group_name_H-M   'P 1'
#
loop_
_entity.id
_entity.type
_entity.pdbx_description
1 polymer ?
#
loop_
_entity_poly.entity_id
_entity_poly.type
_entity_poly.pdbx_seq_one_letter_code
_entity_poly.pdbx_strand_id
1 'polypeptide(L)'
;MIGLIGPADSVAHALAVATAHHWEGRIIARPYRHADEAATVARELDQTCQVLLFTGRVPYELIRGVELNAELQYISHSGADLYRCIAHVLLTHDGHMPTATVDSIDRETAESTFEDLDLPAPACAPLPSDSDGPIPAADELVQFHLDQLASGAAEIALTCLAEVNERLREKGAPVERIVHTKATLLDALHRAVLADELHRTRSAQPAVAIFRVDVDSRGGLDVYDREQRRLRAQSALLHLARKNGGRLSTLERDLYAITTNRGAIEMALERRRNGHSSLLDVPNFDAPTTVGVGIGDTYSLAEENARAAMRVDGDAVTVMFPDGRTDSGRGAAPAHLGAQDVTDGYVRLGERLSIGALAAQRLVRALGKVDTDALTARELGEAYGVQTRSARRLLSTLIEAGFAEEIGIRARPQAGRPQTLCRVDLRRILEELEQPAASV
;
A
#
# COMPACT_ATOMS: atom_id res chain seq x y z
N MET A 1 -5.58 -2.36 -0.11
CA MET A 1 -5.05 -3.69 -0.42
C MET A 1 -3.99 -4.02 0.60
N ILE A 2 -3.92 -5.28 0.98
CA ILE A 2 -2.95 -5.81 1.95
C ILE A 2 -1.91 -6.62 1.17
N GLY A 3 -0.64 -6.29 1.31
CA GLY A 3 0.46 -7.09 0.76
C GLY A 3 0.84 -8.18 1.75
N LEU A 4 0.70 -9.46 1.40
CA LEU A 4 1.09 -10.58 2.25
C LEU A 4 2.44 -11.13 1.80
N ILE A 5 3.44 -11.08 2.68
CA ILE A 5 4.85 -11.37 2.35
C ILE A 5 5.38 -12.47 3.29
N GLY A 6 5.97 -13.52 2.74
CA GLY A 6 6.45 -14.65 3.54
C GLY A 6 6.99 -15.82 2.72
N PRO A 7 7.47 -16.89 3.37
CA PRO A 7 7.74 -18.16 2.70
C PRO A 7 6.47 -18.73 2.04
N ALA A 8 6.64 -19.48 0.95
CA ALA A 8 5.52 -19.97 0.14
C ALA A 8 4.46 -20.75 0.93
N ASP A 9 4.88 -21.55 1.91
CA ASP A 9 3.97 -22.34 2.75
C ASP A 9 3.20 -21.50 3.78
N SER A 10 3.88 -20.57 4.45
CA SER A 10 3.25 -19.61 5.37
C SER A 10 2.23 -18.73 4.65
N VAL A 11 2.57 -18.25 3.45
CA VAL A 11 1.67 -17.46 2.60
C VAL A 11 0.46 -18.28 2.19
N ALA A 12 0.65 -19.52 1.74
CA ALA A 12 -0.45 -20.41 1.39
C ALA A 12 -1.39 -20.66 2.59
N HIS A 13 -0.84 -20.85 3.78
CA HIS A 13 -1.63 -21.05 5.00
C HIS A 13 -2.46 -19.81 5.36
N ALA A 14 -1.86 -18.63 5.32
CA ALA A 14 -2.56 -17.37 5.57
C ALA A 14 -3.66 -17.10 4.52
N LEU A 15 -3.39 -17.38 3.24
CA LEU A 15 -4.38 -17.26 2.16
C LEU A 15 -5.56 -18.22 2.34
N ALA A 16 -5.32 -19.44 2.82
CA ALA A 16 -6.40 -20.39 3.09
C ALA A 16 -7.35 -19.87 4.19
N VAL A 17 -6.79 -19.27 5.25
CA VAL A 17 -7.59 -18.60 6.29
C VAL A 17 -8.33 -17.40 5.72
N ALA A 18 -7.65 -16.54 4.94
CA ALA A 18 -8.29 -15.38 4.33
C ALA A 18 -9.46 -15.75 3.40
N THR A 19 -9.32 -16.83 2.61
CA THR A 19 -10.35 -17.32 1.69
C THR A 19 -11.59 -17.82 2.45
N ALA A 20 -11.39 -18.50 3.59
CA ALA A 20 -12.49 -18.96 4.44
C ALA A 20 -13.31 -17.79 5.02
N HIS A 21 -12.74 -16.57 5.04
CA HIS A 21 -13.37 -15.34 5.52
C HIS A 21 -13.70 -14.34 4.39
N HIS A 22 -13.60 -14.73 3.12
CA HIS A 22 -13.89 -13.91 1.95
C HIS A 22 -13.02 -12.63 1.81
N TRP A 23 -11.74 -12.72 2.22
CA TRP A 23 -10.78 -11.60 2.10
C TRP A 23 -9.75 -11.77 0.98
N GLU A 24 -9.82 -12.84 0.19
CA GLU A 24 -8.88 -13.11 -0.90
C GLU A 24 -8.79 -11.96 -1.90
N GLY A 25 -9.90 -11.26 -2.17
CA GLY A 25 -9.93 -10.09 -3.05
C GLY A 25 -9.27 -8.83 -2.47
N ARG A 26 -8.85 -8.85 -1.20
CA ARG A 26 -8.18 -7.74 -0.51
C ARG A 26 -6.68 -7.95 -0.35
N ILE A 27 -6.18 -9.14 -0.67
CA ILE A 27 -4.80 -9.56 -0.41
C ILE A 27 -4.04 -9.74 -1.73
N ILE A 28 -2.85 -9.16 -1.79
CA ILE A 28 -1.85 -9.42 -2.83
C ILE A 28 -0.73 -10.19 -2.16
N ALA A 29 -0.65 -11.49 -2.44
CA ALA A 29 0.39 -12.35 -1.89
C ALA A 29 1.66 -12.33 -2.75
N ARG A 30 2.82 -12.28 -2.10
CA ARG A 30 4.15 -12.41 -2.70
C ARG A 30 5.03 -13.32 -1.85
N PRO A 31 5.19 -14.59 -2.25
CA PRO A 31 6.10 -15.48 -1.56
C PRO A 31 7.57 -15.12 -1.87
N TYR A 32 8.46 -15.33 -0.90
CA TYR A 32 9.91 -15.27 -1.09
C TYR A 32 10.55 -16.63 -0.78
N ARG A 33 11.80 -16.84 -1.20
CA ARG A 33 12.60 -18.01 -0.77
C ARG A 33 13.50 -17.66 0.41
N HIS A 34 14.15 -16.51 0.35
CA HIS A 34 15.05 -16.03 1.39
C HIS A 34 14.55 -14.71 2.00
N ALA A 35 14.83 -14.51 3.29
CA ALA A 35 14.30 -13.36 4.03
C ALA A 35 14.88 -12.01 3.55
N ASP A 36 16.03 -12.00 2.89
CA ASP A 36 16.65 -10.82 2.28
C ASP A 36 15.88 -10.30 1.06
N GLU A 37 15.14 -11.16 0.35
CA GLU A 37 14.23 -10.76 -0.75
C GLU A 37 13.04 -9.92 -0.24
N ALA A 38 12.73 -9.96 1.06
CA ALA A 38 11.58 -9.28 1.64
C ALA A 38 11.60 -7.77 1.38
N ALA A 39 12.77 -7.13 1.35
CA ALA A 39 12.93 -5.71 1.07
C ALA A 39 12.49 -5.32 -0.35
N THR A 40 12.86 -6.14 -1.34
CA THR A 40 12.51 -5.92 -2.75
C THR A 40 11.01 -6.08 -2.93
N VAL A 41 10.45 -7.18 -2.43
CA VAL A 41 9.02 -7.47 -2.48
C VAL A 41 8.19 -6.38 -1.77
N ALA A 42 8.66 -5.90 -0.62
CA ALA A 42 7.98 -4.84 0.13
C ALA A 42 7.90 -3.53 -0.67
N ARG A 43 8.99 -3.11 -1.33
CA ARG A 43 9.00 -1.88 -2.16
C ARG A 43 8.09 -1.95 -3.37
N GLU A 44 7.93 -3.14 -3.95
CA GLU A 44 7.00 -3.36 -5.05
C GLU A 44 5.55 -3.22 -4.58
N LEU A 45 5.22 -3.89 -3.46
CA LEU A 45 3.87 -3.88 -2.90
C LEU A 45 3.48 -2.54 -2.30
N ASP A 46 4.43 -1.76 -1.77
CA ASP A 46 4.21 -0.41 -1.21
C ASP A 46 3.49 0.53 -2.18
N GLN A 47 3.68 0.34 -3.48
CA GLN A 47 3.05 1.19 -4.51
C GLN A 47 1.54 0.95 -4.65
N THR A 48 1.03 -0.15 -4.11
CA THR A 48 -0.36 -0.61 -4.32
C THR A 48 -1.09 -0.97 -3.03
N CYS A 49 -0.35 -1.39 -2.01
CA CYS A 49 -0.86 -1.82 -0.73
C CYS A 49 -0.77 -0.71 0.31
N GLN A 50 -1.77 -0.67 1.20
CA GLN A 50 -1.82 0.29 2.31
C GLN A 50 -1.26 -0.35 3.59
N VAL A 51 -1.23 -1.68 3.63
CA VAL A 51 -0.70 -2.49 4.71
C VAL A 51 0.18 -3.57 4.11
N LEU A 52 1.38 -3.78 4.66
CA LEU A 52 2.23 -4.93 4.36
C LEU A 52 2.27 -5.84 5.59
N LEU A 53 1.75 -7.05 5.44
CA LEU A 53 1.70 -8.08 6.47
C LEU A 53 2.76 -9.15 6.18
N PHE A 54 3.76 -9.22 7.05
CA PHE A 54 4.80 -10.24 7.00
C PHE A 54 4.39 -11.47 7.80
N THR A 55 4.59 -12.68 7.28
CA THR A 55 4.25 -13.94 7.99
C THR A 55 5.24 -14.29 9.12
N GLY A 56 6.07 -13.35 9.57
CA GLY A 56 7.03 -13.56 10.64
C GLY A 56 7.81 -12.29 10.96
N ARG A 57 8.45 -12.26 12.14
CA ARG A 57 9.19 -11.08 12.65
C ARG A 57 10.48 -10.80 11.86
N VAL A 58 11.25 -11.82 11.50
CA VAL A 58 12.54 -11.67 10.81
C VAL A 58 12.45 -10.85 9.51
N PRO A 59 11.61 -11.18 8.52
CA PRO A 59 11.50 -10.38 7.29
C PRO A 59 10.98 -8.95 7.54
N TYR A 60 10.18 -8.75 8.59
CA TYR A 60 9.71 -7.42 9.00
C TYR A 60 10.86 -6.57 9.56
N GLU A 61 11.71 -7.12 10.42
CA GLU A 61 12.83 -6.39 11.02
C GLU A 61 13.93 -6.08 10.00
N LEU A 62 14.16 -6.95 9.01
CA LEU A 62 15.12 -6.71 7.93
C LEU A 62 14.81 -5.45 7.09
N ILE A 63 13.54 -5.05 7.05
CA ILE A 63 13.09 -3.85 6.33
C ILE A 63 12.76 -2.68 7.27
N ARG A 64 12.93 -2.86 8.58
CA ARG A 64 12.63 -1.85 9.57
C ARG A 64 13.63 -0.71 9.40
N GLY A 65 13.13 0.46 9.01
CA GLY A 65 13.95 1.62 8.64
C GLY A 65 14.03 1.89 7.14
N VAL A 66 13.49 1.01 6.28
CA VAL A 66 13.20 1.37 4.89
C VAL A 66 11.99 2.31 4.89
N GLU A 67 12.11 3.47 4.23
CA GLU A 67 10.98 4.38 4.06
C GLU A 67 9.96 3.79 3.09
N LEU A 68 8.83 3.34 3.63
CA LEU A 68 7.67 2.81 2.93
C LEU A 68 6.42 3.61 3.33
N ASN A 69 5.47 3.76 2.41
CA ASN A 69 4.22 4.46 2.67
C ASN A 69 3.19 3.58 3.39
N ALA A 70 3.23 2.28 3.15
CA ALA A 70 2.34 1.29 3.73
C ALA A 70 2.63 1.06 5.21
N GLU A 71 1.58 0.79 5.98
CA GLU A 71 1.70 0.35 7.36
C GLU A 71 2.31 -1.06 7.41
N LEU A 72 3.43 -1.19 8.14
CA LEU A 72 4.12 -2.47 8.26
C LEU A 72 3.60 -3.23 9.50
N GLN A 73 3.17 -4.47 9.28
CA GLN A 73 2.71 -5.38 10.33
C GLN A 73 3.34 -6.76 10.14
N TYR A 74 3.41 -7.55 11.21
CA TYR A 74 3.83 -8.94 11.10
C TYR A 74 2.95 -9.86 11.95
N ILE A 75 2.96 -11.14 11.60
CA ILE A 75 2.33 -12.20 12.39
C ILE A 75 3.35 -12.64 13.45
N SER A 76 3.09 -12.26 14.70
CA SER A 76 3.93 -12.69 15.82
C SER A 76 3.63 -14.15 16.16
N HIS A 77 4.68 -14.91 16.46
CA HIS A 77 4.50 -16.24 17.03
C HIS A 77 4.06 -16.09 18.48
N SER A 78 3.03 -16.85 18.87
CA SER A 78 2.48 -16.81 20.23
C SER A 78 2.63 -18.16 20.92
N GLY A 79 2.38 -18.20 22.24
CA GLY A 79 2.27 -19.45 22.99
C GLY A 79 1.29 -20.44 22.35
N ALA A 80 0.22 -19.99 21.68
CA ALA A 80 -0.70 -20.85 20.95
C ALA A 80 -0.03 -21.63 19.80
N ASP A 81 0.92 -20.99 19.11
CA ASP A 81 1.67 -21.63 18.03
C ASP A 81 2.66 -22.66 18.59
N LEU A 82 3.26 -22.36 19.74
CA LEU A 82 4.14 -23.28 20.46
C LEU A 82 3.35 -24.46 21.07
N TYR A 83 2.19 -24.24 21.68
CA TYR A 83 1.27 -25.29 22.13
C TYR A 83 0.91 -26.25 20.99
N ARG A 84 0.59 -25.72 19.81
CA ARG A 84 0.31 -26.52 18.62
C ARG A 84 1.52 -27.37 18.23
N CYS A 85 2.72 -26.79 18.27
CA CYS A 85 3.98 -27.48 17.98
C CYS A 85 4.23 -28.61 18.98
N ILE A 86 4.16 -28.32 20.28
CA ILE A 86 4.35 -29.31 21.35
C ILE A 86 3.33 -30.45 21.23
N ALA A 87 2.05 -30.14 21.00
CA ALA A 87 1.02 -31.16 20.76
C ALA A 87 1.36 -32.05 19.55
N HIS A 88 1.89 -31.48 18.48
CA HIS A 88 2.33 -32.25 17.31
C HIS A 88 3.54 -33.14 17.61
N VAL A 89 4.53 -32.64 18.37
CA VAL A 89 5.68 -33.43 18.82
C VAL A 89 5.22 -34.59 19.69
N LEU A 90 4.38 -34.34 20.71
CA LEU A 90 3.81 -35.38 21.56
C LEU A 90 3.06 -36.45 20.76
N LEU A 91 2.27 -36.07 19.76
CA LEU A 91 1.54 -37.02 18.91
C LEU A 91 2.45 -37.88 18.02
N THR A 92 3.62 -37.35 17.63
CA THR A 92 4.57 -38.03 16.76
C THR A 92 5.65 -38.81 17.51
N HIS A 93 5.77 -38.59 18.83
CA HIS A 93 6.75 -39.21 19.71
C HIS A 93 6.08 -40.03 20.84
N ASP A 94 4.95 -40.68 20.54
CA ASP A 94 4.24 -41.59 21.45
C ASP A 94 3.91 -40.97 22.83
N GLY A 95 3.59 -39.68 22.86
CA GLY A 95 3.27 -38.92 24.06
C GLY A 95 4.47 -38.46 24.88
N HIS A 96 5.70 -38.64 24.37
CA HIS A 96 6.92 -38.14 24.98
C HIS A 96 7.34 -36.81 24.36
N MET A 97 7.70 -35.83 25.19
CA MET A 97 8.30 -34.58 24.73
C MET A 97 9.82 -34.66 24.95
N PRO A 98 10.63 -34.72 23.88
CA PRO A 98 12.08 -34.64 23.98
C PRO A 98 12.51 -33.29 24.56
N THR A 99 13.69 -33.23 25.18
CA THR A 99 14.27 -31.94 25.63
C THR A 99 14.47 -31.03 24.41
N ALA A 100 13.96 -29.80 24.49
CA ALA A 100 13.83 -28.95 23.31
C ALA A 100 14.73 -27.72 23.36
N THR A 101 15.16 -27.29 22.18
CA THR A 101 15.59 -25.92 21.94
C THR A 101 14.50 -25.16 21.22
N VAL A 102 14.38 -23.85 21.50
CA VAL A 102 13.39 -22.98 20.87
C VAL A 102 14.08 -21.73 20.32
N ASP A 103 13.76 -21.34 19.10
CA ASP A 103 14.13 -20.04 18.53
C ASP A 103 12.92 -19.14 18.25
N SER A 104 13.19 -17.86 17.97
CA SER A 104 12.23 -16.89 17.42
C SER A 104 10.97 -16.60 18.26
N ILE A 105 10.85 -17.20 19.45
CA ILE A 105 9.88 -16.91 20.49
C ILE A 105 10.67 -16.39 21.70
N ASP A 106 10.16 -15.37 22.37
CA ASP A 106 10.81 -14.83 23.56
C ASP A 106 10.85 -15.88 24.70
N ARG A 107 11.89 -15.78 25.52
CA ARG A 107 12.15 -16.74 26.60
C ARG A 107 10.98 -16.86 27.56
N GLU A 108 10.35 -15.74 27.93
CA GLU A 108 9.24 -15.73 28.89
C GLU A 108 8.05 -16.52 28.35
N THR A 109 7.64 -16.27 27.10
CA THR A 109 6.58 -17.03 26.43
C THR A 109 6.93 -18.51 26.30
N ALA A 110 8.17 -18.83 25.91
CA ALA A 110 8.61 -20.21 25.75
C ALA A 110 8.62 -20.98 27.09
N GLU A 111 9.22 -20.40 28.14
CA GLU A 111 9.29 -20.99 29.48
C GLU A 111 7.88 -21.16 30.06
N SER A 112 7.02 -20.13 29.99
CA SER A 112 5.63 -20.21 30.46
C SER A 112 4.79 -21.26 29.71
N THR A 113 4.98 -21.41 28.39
CA THR A 113 4.25 -22.41 27.59
C THR A 113 4.63 -23.84 27.97
N PHE A 114 5.91 -24.08 28.27
CA PHE A 114 6.37 -25.39 28.74
C PHE A 114 5.91 -25.65 30.19
N GLU A 115 5.95 -24.63 31.05
CA GLU A 115 5.47 -24.72 32.44
C GLU A 115 3.97 -25.06 32.51
N ASP A 116 3.14 -24.44 31.69
CA ASP A 116 1.69 -24.71 31.59
C ASP A 116 1.35 -26.17 31.23
N LEU A 117 2.31 -26.92 30.67
CA LEU A 117 2.20 -28.34 30.32
C LEU A 117 2.97 -29.27 31.27
N ASP A 118 3.49 -28.74 32.38
CA ASP A 118 4.37 -29.46 33.31
C ASP A 118 5.63 -30.03 32.62
N LEU A 119 6.14 -29.36 31.59
CA LEU A 119 7.33 -29.76 30.83
C LEU A 119 8.59 -29.03 31.32
N PRO A 120 9.79 -29.65 31.21
CA PRO A 120 11.04 -28.96 31.50
C PRO A 120 11.26 -27.75 30.58
N ALA A 121 11.76 -26.65 31.13
CA ALA A 121 12.04 -25.43 30.38
C ALA A 121 12.98 -25.70 29.18
N PRO A 122 12.69 -25.16 27.99
CA PRO A 122 13.52 -25.35 26.82
C PRO A 122 14.75 -24.44 26.84
N ALA A 123 15.80 -24.85 26.12
CA ALA A 123 16.92 -23.96 25.85
C ALA A 123 16.53 -22.95 24.75
N CYS A 124 16.37 -21.68 25.12
CA CYS A 124 15.96 -20.63 24.19
C CYS A 124 17.17 -19.96 23.53
N ALA A 125 17.13 -19.83 22.20
CA ALA A 125 18.07 -19.00 21.46
C ALA A 125 17.96 -17.54 21.94
N PRO A 126 19.06 -16.77 21.96
CA PRO A 126 18.99 -15.35 22.28
C PRO A 126 18.09 -14.63 21.28
N LEU A 127 16.96 -14.09 21.75
CA LEU A 127 16.11 -13.22 20.97
C LEU A 127 16.15 -11.84 21.60
N PRO A 128 16.69 -10.82 20.91
CA PRO A 128 16.66 -9.48 21.46
C PRO A 128 15.23 -8.98 21.62
N SER A 129 15.02 -8.21 22.70
CA SER A 129 13.79 -7.44 22.89
C SER A 129 13.54 -6.55 21.66
N ASP A 130 12.32 -6.07 21.44
CA ASP A 130 11.94 -5.27 20.25
C ASP A 130 12.78 -3.98 20.04
N SER A 131 13.73 -3.69 20.94
CA SER A 131 14.61 -2.52 20.97
C SER A 131 16.13 -2.80 21.02
N ASP A 132 16.58 -4.06 21.21
CA ASP A 132 17.99 -4.35 21.55
C ASP A 132 18.76 -5.18 20.50
N GLY A 133 19.16 -4.58 19.38
CA GLY A 133 20.17 -5.16 18.50
C GLY A 133 19.64 -6.13 17.41
N PRO A 134 20.55 -6.63 16.56
CA PRO A 134 20.17 -7.39 15.37
C PRO A 134 19.60 -8.76 15.73
N ILE A 135 18.55 -9.18 15.02
CA ILE A 135 18.06 -10.56 15.09
C ILE A 135 19.17 -11.51 14.64
N PRO A 136 19.36 -12.65 15.33
CA PRO A 136 20.34 -13.65 14.90
C PRO A 136 20.14 -14.08 13.45
N ALA A 137 21.24 -14.18 12.72
CA ALA A 137 21.20 -14.70 11.35
C ALA A 137 20.76 -16.18 11.34
N ALA A 138 20.22 -16.65 10.22
CA ALA A 138 19.84 -18.06 10.08
C ALA A 138 21.01 -19.03 10.39
N ASP A 139 22.24 -18.65 10.01
CA ASP A 139 23.45 -19.40 10.33
C ASP A 139 23.70 -19.55 11.83
N GLU A 140 23.47 -18.48 12.60
CA GLU A 140 23.67 -18.47 14.05
C GLU A 140 22.64 -19.34 14.76
N LEU A 141 21.38 -19.31 14.30
CA LEU A 141 20.31 -20.16 14.84
C LEU A 141 20.53 -21.63 14.52
N VAL A 142 20.94 -21.94 13.29
CA VAL A 142 21.31 -23.32 12.91
C VAL A 142 22.44 -23.82 13.79
N GLN A 143 23.49 -23.01 14.00
CA GLN A 143 24.62 -23.40 14.84
C GLN A 143 24.21 -23.60 16.29
N PHE A 144 23.40 -22.69 16.85
CA PHE A 144 22.85 -22.81 18.20
C PHE A 144 22.12 -24.14 18.42
N HIS A 145 21.22 -24.51 17.51
CA HIS A 145 20.49 -25.77 17.61
C HIS A 145 21.44 -26.98 17.50
N LEU A 146 22.39 -26.96 16.57
CA LEU A 146 23.35 -28.06 16.40
C LEU A 146 24.25 -28.24 17.63
N ASP A 147 24.71 -27.16 18.26
CA ASP A 147 25.56 -27.24 19.46
C ASP A 147 24.80 -27.82 20.65
N GLN A 148 23.54 -27.44 20.81
CA GLN A 148 22.66 -27.96 21.87
C GLN A 148 22.30 -29.44 21.66
N LEU A 149 22.07 -29.85 20.41
CA LEU A 149 21.82 -31.25 20.06
C LEU A 149 23.10 -32.10 20.22
N ALA A 150 24.25 -31.60 19.79
CA ALA A 150 25.53 -32.31 19.85
C ALA A 150 26.04 -32.48 21.30
N SER A 151 25.74 -31.52 22.18
CA SER A 151 26.06 -31.61 23.62
C SER A 151 25.13 -32.54 24.41
N GLY A 152 24.01 -32.98 23.81
CA GLY A 152 22.97 -33.74 24.50
C GLY A 152 22.12 -32.91 25.47
N ALA A 153 22.24 -31.58 25.42
CA ALA A 153 21.42 -30.67 26.22
C ALA A 153 19.97 -30.57 25.69
N ALA A 154 19.78 -30.88 24.41
CA ALA A 154 18.48 -31.02 23.79
C ALA A 154 18.47 -32.24 22.83
N GLU A 155 17.29 -32.77 22.60
CA GLU A 155 17.02 -33.88 21.68
C GLU A 155 16.27 -33.43 20.42
N ILE A 156 15.56 -32.29 20.48
CA ILE A 156 14.82 -31.72 19.34
C ILE A 156 14.98 -30.19 19.25
N ALA A 157 15.03 -29.68 18.03
CA ALA A 157 14.94 -28.25 17.75
C ALA A 157 13.52 -27.83 17.35
N LEU A 158 13.00 -26.77 17.97
CA LEU A 158 11.73 -26.13 17.61
C LEU A 158 12.05 -24.75 17.03
N THR A 159 11.76 -24.55 15.74
CA THR A 159 12.10 -23.30 15.04
C THR A 159 10.91 -22.71 14.32
N CYS A 160 10.79 -21.38 14.33
CA CYS A 160 9.77 -20.68 13.54
C CYS A 160 10.19 -20.47 12.07
N LEU A 161 11.49 -20.59 11.77
CA LEU A 161 12.05 -20.21 10.48
C LEU A 161 12.11 -21.39 9.51
N ALA A 162 11.55 -21.17 8.31
CA ALA A 162 11.55 -22.15 7.23
C ALA A 162 12.96 -22.61 6.86
N GLU A 163 13.87 -21.65 6.68
CA GLU A 163 15.25 -21.90 6.27
C GLU A 163 16.02 -22.71 7.34
N VAL A 164 15.86 -22.36 8.63
CA VAL A 164 16.50 -23.08 9.73
C VAL A 164 15.97 -24.52 9.81
N ASN A 165 14.65 -24.70 9.66
CA ASN A 165 14.03 -26.03 9.63
C ASN A 165 14.58 -26.90 8.49
N GLU A 166 14.66 -26.36 7.28
CA GLU A 166 15.17 -27.07 6.11
C GLU A 166 16.63 -27.48 6.30
N ARG A 167 17.48 -26.54 6.72
CA ARG A 167 18.92 -26.77 6.91
C ARG A 167 19.23 -27.78 8.03
N LEU A 168 18.44 -27.78 9.10
CA LEU A 168 18.57 -28.78 10.17
C LEU A 168 18.13 -30.17 9.69
N ARG A 169 17.03 -30.26 8.91
CA ARG A 169 16.58 -31.52 8.29
C ARG A 169 17.60 -32.10 7.33
N GLU A 170 18.20 -31.27 6.47
CA GLU A 170 19.25 -31.69 5.53
C GLU A 170 20.47 -32.28 6.25
N LYS A 171 20.78 -31.79 7.45
CA LYS A 171 21.85 -32.30 8.32
C LYS A 171 21.44 -33.53 9.14
N GLY A 172 20.19 -34.00 9.01
CA GLY A 172 19.65 -35.13 9.78
C GLY A 172 19.38 -34.81 11.25
N ALA A 173 19.35 -33.53 11.64
CA ALA A 173 19.03 -33.13 13.00
C ALA A 173 17.52 -33.24 13.28
N PRO A 174 17.09 -33.72 14.46
CA PRO A 174 15.68 -33.72 14.84
C PRO A 174 15.16 -32.29 14.98
N VAL A 175 14.16 -31.93 14.17
CA VAL A 175 13.62 -30.58 14.14
C VAL A 175 12.14 -30.56 13.77
N GLU A 176 11.38 -29.74 14.49
CA GLU A 176 9.98 -29.45 14.23
C GLU A 176 9.78 -27.95 13.97
N ARG A 177 8.98 -27.63 12.95
CA ARG A 177 8.68 -26.23 12.63
C ARG A 177 7.47 -25.75 13.42
N ILE A 178 7.65 -24.68 14.16
CA ILE A 178 6.56 -23.93 14.77
C ILE A 178 5.85 -23.19 13.64
N VAL A 179 4.56 -23.49 13.46
CA VAL A 179 3.71 -22.88 12.43
C VAL A 179 2.51 -22.24 13.10
N HIS A 180 2.16 -21.04 12.65
CA HIS A 180 1.00 -20.31 13.14
C HIS A 180 -0.29 -21.14 13.16
N THR A 181 -1.05 -21.03 14.24
CA THR A 181 -2.41 -21.55 14.31
C THR A 181 -3.34 -20.74 13.41
N LYS A 182 -4.48 -21.33 13.05
CA LYS A 182 -5.55 -20.60 12.35
C LYS A 182 -6.03 -19.37 13.14
N ALA A 183 -6.06 -19.45 14.48
CA ALA A 183 -6.47 -18.35 15.32
C ALA A 183 -5.47 -17.18 15.26
N THR A 184 -4.17 -17.47 15.34
CA THR A 184 -3.09 -16.48 15.18
C THR A 184 -3.15 -15.80 13.82
N LEU A 185 -3.29 -16.60 12.75
CA LEU A 185 -3.43 -16.07 11.39
C LEU A 185 -4.67 -15.20 11.23
N LEU A 186 -5.81 -15.65 11.76
CA LEU A 186 -7.07 -14.91 11.68
C LEU A 186 -7.00 -13.57 12.42
N ASP A 187 -6.42 -13.53 13.61
CA ASP A 187 -6.23 -12.27 14.35
C ASP A 187 -5.36 -11.29 13.56
N ALA A 188 -4.21 -11.74 13.05
CA ALA A 188 -3.33 -10.90 12.28
C ALA A 188 -3.96 -10.38 10.98
N LEU A 189 -4.71 -11.24 10.27
CA LEU A 189 -5.45 -10.85 9.06
C LEU A 189 -6.57 -9.85 9.38
N HIS A 190 -7.31 -10.04 10.47
CA HIS A 190 -8.30 -9.07 10.94
C HIS A 190 -7.66 -7.71 11.21
N ARG A 191 -6.52 -7.66 11.91
CA ARG A 191 -5.79 -6.41 12.18
C ARG A 191 -5.38 -5.70 10.90
N ALA A 192 -4.85 -6.45 9.92
CA ALA A 192 -4.48 -5.89 8.62
C ALA A 192 -5.69 -5.38 7.82
N VAL A 193 -6.82 -6.08 7.88
CA VAL A 193 -8.09 -5.66 7.27
C VAL A 193 -8.63 -4.37 7.86
N LEU A 194 -8.63 -4.27 9.19
CA LEU A 194 -9.05 -3.07 9.91
C LEU A 194 -8.13 -1.87 9.61
N ALA A 195 -6.82 -2.10 9.51
CA ALA A 195 -5.86 -1.06 9.14
C ALA A 195 -6.08 -0.57 7.69
N ASP A 196 -6.35 -1.46 6.73
CA ASP A 196 -6.72 -1.09 5.36
C ASP A 196 -8.04 -0.29 5.32
N GLU A 197 -9.05 -0.69 6.10
CA GLU A 197 -10.32 0.04 6.23
C GLU A 197 -10.14 1.42 6.84
N LEU A 198 -9.30 1.54 7.87
CA LEU A 198 -8.98 2.81 8.49
C LEU A 198 -8.30 3.76 7.50
N HIS A 199 -7.36 3.26 6.70
CA HIS A 199 -6.73 4.04 5.63
C HIS A 199 -7.76 4.53 4.62
N ARG A 200 -8.65 3.65 4.13
CA ARG A 200 -9.72 4.03 3.19
C ARG A 200 -10.66 5.07 3.79
N THR A 201 -11.05 4.90 5.04
CA THR A 201 -11.95 5.81 5.74
C THR A 201 -11.31 7.19 5.94
N ARG A 202 -10.02 7.21 6.31
CA ARG A 202 -9.24 8.47 6.39
C ARG A 202 -9.18 9.17 5.03
N SER A 203 -8.89 8.45 3.94
CA SER A 203 -8.90 9.03 2.60
C SER A 203 -10.26 9.59 2.19
N ALA A 204 -11.36 9.03 2.71
CA ALA A 204 -12.73 9.49 2.46
C ALA A 204 -13.17 10.69 3.33
N GLN A 205 -12.38 11.11 4.34
CA GLN A 205 -12.72 12.26 5.19
C GLN A 205 -13.03 13.51 4.35
N PRO A 206 -14.08 14.27 4.68
CA PRO A 206 -14.41 15.52 3.99
C PRO A 206 -13.24 16.49 3.95
N ALA A 207 -13.02 17.07 2.77
CA ALA A 207 -12.08 18.17 2.58
C ALA A 207 -12.73 19.29 1.78
N VAL A 208 -12.42 20.53 2.12
CA VAL A 208 -12.92 21.73 1.44
C VAL A 208 -11.73 22.58 1.02
N ALA A 209 -11.65 22.90 -0.27
CA ALA A 209 -10.68 23.85 -0.81
C ALA A 209 -11.41 25.15 -1.17
N ILE A 210 -11.06 26.25 -0.49
CA ILE A 210 -11.60 27.59 -0.73
C ILE A 210 -10.63 28.36 -1.61
N PHE A 211 -11.15 28.97 -2.67
CA PHE A 211 -10.42 29.78 -3.63
C PHE A 211 -10.95 31.20 -3.57
N ARG A 212 -10.09 32.16 -3.23
CA ARG A 212 -10.36 33.59 -3.34
C ARG A 212 -9.65 34.13 -4.57
N VAL A 213 -10.40 34.57 -5.56
CA VAL A 213 -9.85 35.11 -6.82
C VAL A 213 -9.95 36.63 -6.78
N ASP A 214 -8.82 37.32 -6.69
CA ASP A 214 -8.82 38.79 -6.64
C ASP A 214 -9.01 39.39 -8.05
N VAL A 215 -10.28 39.52 -8.46
CA VAL A 215 -10.67 40.03 -9.78
C VAL A 215 -10.30 41.51 -9.96
N ASP A 216 -10.19 42.26 -8.87
CA ASP A 216 -9.98 43.72 -8.88
C ASP A 216 -8.50 44.12 -8.77
N SER A 217 -7.60 43.17 -8.54
CA SER A 217 -6.17 43.37 -8.26
C SER A 217 -5.39 44.19 -9.31
N ARG A 218 -5.89 44.29 -10.55
CA ARG A 218 -5.19 44.97 -11.66
C ARG A 218 -5.68 46.39 -11.96
N GLY A 219 -6.76 46.86 -11.32
CA GLY A 219 -7.37 48.16 -11.60
C GLY A 219 -7.82 48.35 -13.06
N GLY A 220 -8.70 49.33 -13.32
CA GLY A 220 -9.00 49.76 -14.70
C GLY A 220 -9.87 48.84 -15.57
N LEU A 221 -10.52 47.82 -15.00
CA LEU A 221 -11.49 46.98 -15.73
C LEU A 221 -12.88 47.60 -15.72
N ASP A 222 -13.61 47.50 -16.82
CA ASP A 222 -15.04 47.80 -16.84
C ASP A 222 -15.85 46.67 -16.17
N VAL A 223 -17.13 46.93 -15.88
CA VAL A 223 -18.09 45.97 -15.31
C VAL A 223 -18.12 44.68 -16.13
N TYR A 224 -18.10 44.78 -17.45
CA TYR A 224 -18.13 43.61 -18.34
C TYR A 224 -16.86 42.76 -18.23
N ASP A 225 -15.69 43.38 -18.17
CA ASP A 225 -14.41 42.67 -18.05
C ASP A 225 -14.29 41.92 -16.72
N ARG A 226 -14.80 42.51 -15.63
CA ARG A 226 -14.86 41.85 -14.31
C ARG A 226 -15.73 40.60 -14.34
N GLU A 227 -16.93 40.69 -14.91
CA GLU A 227 -17.82 39.52 -15.03
C GLU A 227 -17.24 38.44 -15.95
N GLN A 228 -16.59 38.84 -17.05
CA GLN A 228 -15.90 37.89 -17.94
C GLN A 228 -14.77 37.14 -17.22
N ARG A 229 -14.02 37.81 -16.33
CA ARG A 229 -13.00 37.16 -15.49
C ARG A 229 -13.62 36.20 -14.48
N ARG A 230 -14.72 36.56 -13.82
CA ARG A 230 -15.46 35.68 -12.90
C ARG A 230 -15.90 34.39 -13.57
N LEU A 231 -16.50 34.50 -14.76
CA LEU A 231 -16.95 33.33 -15.53
C LEU A 231 -15.79 32.42 -15.94
N ARG A 232 -14.64 32.99 -16.33
CA ARG A 232 -13.43 32.21 -16.62
C ARG A 232 -12.91 31.48 -15.39
N ALA A 233 -12.85 32.15 -14.24
CA ALA A 233 -12.44 31.54 -12.98
C ALA A 233 -13.37 30.40 -12.59
N GLN A 234 -14.69 30.63 -12.62
CA GLN A 234 -15.69 29.61 -12.32
C GLN A 234 -15.60 28.41 -13.27
N SER A 235 -15.41 28.64 -14.57
CA SER A 235 -15.24 27.57 -15.56
C SER A 235 -14.00 26.71 -15.29
N ALA A 236 -12.87 27.34 -14.94
CA ALA A 236 -11.63 26.63 -14.63
C ALA A 236 -11.75 25.85 -13.30
N LEU A 237 -12.36 26.43 -12.27
CA LEU A 237 -12.63 25.75 -10.99
C LEU A 237 -13.62 24.59 -11.16
N LEU A 238 -14.60 24.72 -12.05
CA LEU A 238 -15.53 23.63 -12.35
C LEU A 238 -14.81 22.45 -13.02
N HIS A 239 -13.87 22.73 -13.92
CA HIS A 239 -13.03 21.71 -14.52
C HIS A 239 -12.14 21.02 -13.47
N LEU A 240 -11.58 21.80 -12.55
CA LEU A 240 -10.77 21.32 -11.44
C LEU A 240 -11.56 20.41 -10.49
N ALA A 241 -12.76 20.83 -10.10
CA ALA A 241 -13.67 20.05 -9.28
C ALA A 241 -14.00 18.72 -9.96
N ARG A 242 -14.41 18.76 -11.23
CA ARG A 242 -14.75 17.56 -12.02
C ARG A 242 -13.58 16.59 -12.15
N LYS A 243 -12.37 17.09 -12.40
CA LYS A 243 -11.15 16.25 -12.56
C LYS A 243 -10.80 15.48 -11.29
N ASN A 244 -11.16 16.01 -10.12
CA ASN A 244 -10.80 15.43 -8.82
C ASN A 244 -12.01 14.86 -8.06
N GLY A 245 -13.14 14.62 -8.75
CA GLY A 245 -14.35 14.05 -8.14
C GLY A 245 -15.03 14.96 -7.12
N GLY A 246 -14.72 16.26 -7.14
CA GLY A 246 -15.27 17.25 -6.22
C GLY A 246 -16.48 18.01 -6.77
N ARG A 247 -17.14 18.77 -5.89
CA ARG A 247 -18.28 19.64 -6.21
C ARG A 247 -17.88 21.10 -6.04
N LEU A 248 -18.13 21.92 -7.05
CA LEU A 248 -17.96 23.36 -6.97
C LEU A 248 -19.21 24.01 -6.36
N SER A 249 -19.01 24.93 -5.42
CA SER A 249 -20.02 25.85 -4.89
C SER A 249 -19.46 27.27 -4.83
N THR A 250 -20.32 28.26 -5.02
CA THR A 250 -19.99 29.67 -4.81
C THR A 250 -20.40 30.05 -3.39
N LEU A 251 -19.44 30.49 -2.58
CA LEU A 251 -19.70 30.93 -1.21
C LEU A 251 -20.12 32.41 -1.21
N GLU A 252 -19.32 33.25 -1.86
CA GLU A 252 -19.51 34.69 -1.96
C GLU A 252 -19.05 35.18 -3.34
N ARG A 253 -19.20 36.48 -3.61
CA ARG A 253 -18.62 37.10 -4.78
C ARG A 253 -17.10 36.90 -4.72
N ASP A 254 -16.53 36.29 -5.76
CA ASP A 254 -15.09 36.01 -5.89
C ASP A 254 -14.52 34.97 -4.91
N LEU A 255 -15.40 34.27 -4.16
CA LEU A 255 -15.05 33.20 -3.23
C LEU A 255 -15.76 31.90 -3.60
N TYR A 256 -14.97 30.88 -3.92
CA TYR A 256 -15.46 29.59 -4.39
C TYR A 256 -14.98 28.47 -3.46
N ALA A 257 -15.76 27.41 -3.33
CA ALA A 257 -15.37 26.21 -2.60
C ALA A 257 -15.48 24.97 -3.49
N ILE A 258 -14.48 24.11 -3.40
CA ILE A 258 -14.52 22.75 -3.94
C ILE A 258 -14.59 21.79 -2.77
N THR A 259 -15.73 21.11 -2.62
CA THR A 259 -15.88 19.99 -1.68
C THR A 259 -15.30 18.73 -2.31
N THR A 260 -14.44 18.05 -1.58
CA THR A 260 -13.77 16.81 -1.99
C THR A 260 -13.49 15.96 -0.75
N ASN A 261 -12.53 15.04 -0.84
CA ASN A 261 -12.05 14.24 0.27
C ASN A 261 -10.54 14.41 0.51
N ARG A 262 -10.08 13.98 1.67
CA ARG A 262 -8.68 14.04 2.11
C ARG A 262 -7.73 13.40 1.10
N GLY A 263 -8.07 12.22 0.56
CA GLY A 263 -7.22 11.52 -0.40
C GLY A 263 -6.98 12.32 -1.69
N ALA A 264 -7.98 13.06 -2.17
CA ALA A 264 -7.80 13.95 -3.31
C ALA A 264 -6.86 15.12 -3.01
N ILE A 265 -6.88 15.64 -1.78
CA ILE A 265 -5.96 16.71 -1.32
C ILE A 265 -4.54 16.19 -1.15
N GLU A 266 -4.36 15.02 -0.53
CA GLU A 266 -3.02 14.42 -0.34
C GLU A 266 -2.38 14.09 -1.70
N MET A 267 -3.13 13.48 -2.63
CA MET A 267 -2.66 13.27 -4.01
C MET A 267 -2.33 14.59 -4.73
N ALA A 268 -3.08 15.66 -4.43
CA ALA A 268 -2.82 16.98 -4.99
C ALA A 268 -1.53 17.60 -4.41
N LEU A 269 -1.26 17.44 -3.12
CA LEU A 269 0.00 17.84 -2.48
C LEU A 269 1.19 17.08 -3.07
N GLU A 270 1.09 15.76 -3.19
CA GLU A 270 2.14 14.93 -3.78
C GLU A 270 2.47 15.33 -5.23
N ARG A 271 1.45 15.51 -6.06
CA ARG A 271 1.63 15.95 -7.46
C ARG A 271 2.36 17.29 -7.52
N ARG A 272 1.99 18.24 -6.66
CA ARG A 272 2.61 19.55 -6.60
C ARG A 272 4.07 19.48 -6.14
N ARG A 273 4.37 18.69 -5.11
CA ARG A 273 5.76 18.42 -4.67
C ARG A 273 6.61 17.82 -5.80
N ASN A 274 6.00 16.98 -6.63
CA ASN A 274 6.63 16.36 -7.80
C ASN A 274 6.58 17.24 -9.06
N GLY A 275 6.19 18.53 -8.98
CA GLY A 275 6.18 19.45 -10.12
C GLY A 275 5.06 19.24 -11.15
N HIS A 276 4.01 18.49 -10.82
CA HIS A 276 2.88 18.16 -11.70
C HIS A 276 1.63 18.99 -11.40
N SER A 277 0.81 19.19 -12.44
CA SER A 277 -0.49 19.88 -12.33
C SER A 277 -1.45 19.19 -11.34
N SER A 278 -1.95 19.96 -10.37
CA SER A 278 -2.66 19.52 -9.17
C SER A 278 -3.98 20.29 -8.94
N LEU A 279 -4.86 19.79 -8.05
CA LEU A 279 -6.03 20.52 -7.54
C LEU A 279 -5.62 21.82 -6.82
N LEU A 280 -4.41 21.84 -6.28
CA LEU A 280 -3.87 22.98 -5.54
C LEU A 280 -3.14 23.97 -6.44
N ASP A 281 -2.96 23.65 -7.72
CA ASP A 281 -2.35 24.59 -8.64
C ASP A 281 -3.42 25.56 -9.08
N VAL A 282 -3.26 26.81 -8.66
CA VAL A 282 -4.05 27.94 -9.13
C VAL A 282 -3.95 27.98 -10.66
N PRO A 283 -5.03 27.69 -11.43
CA PRO A 283 -5.06 28.00 -12.85
C PRO A 283 -4.60 29.44 -13.10
N ASN A 284 -3.99 29.73 -14.24
CA ASN A 284 -3.64 31.11 -14.58
C ASN A 284 -4.95 31.91 -14.79
N PHE A 285 -5.47 32.51 -13.72
CA PHE A 285 -6.76 33.21 -13.68
C PHE A 285 -6.65 34.69 -14.09
N ASP A 286 -5.47 35.14 -14.54
CA ASP A 286 -5.14 36.56 -14.74
C ASP A 286 -5.36 37.42 -13.46
N ALA A 287 -5.44 36.78 -12.30
CA ALA A 287 -5.76 37.35 -11.00
C ALA A 287 -5.00 36.60 -9.88
N PRO A 288 -4.47 37.29 -8.86
CA PRO A 288 -3.97 36.66 -7.64
C PRO A 288 -5.04 35.77 -7.04
N THR A 289 -4.66 34.56 -6.64
CA THR A 289 -5.59 33.63 -6.01
C THR A 289 -4.96 33.07 -4.75
N THR A 290 -5.71 33.13 -3.66
CA THR A 290 -5.36 32.49 -2.40
C THR A 290 -6.22 31.23 -2.26
N VAL A 291 -5.59 30.13 -1.87
CA VAL A 291 -6.25 28.84 -1.66
C VAL A 291 -6.04 28.38 -0.22
N GLY A 292 -7.12 28.05 0.45
CA GLY A 292 -7.10 27.50 1.79
C GLY A 292 -7.84 26.19 1.78
N VAL A 293 -7.18 25.13 2.23
CA VAL A 293 -7.75 23.79 2.26
C VAL A 293 -7.89 23.36 3.70
N GLY A 294 -9.05 22.82 4.04
CA GLY A 294 -9.31 22.26 5.34
C GLY A 294 -9.81 20.83 5.22
N ILE A 295 -9.30 19.96 6.08
CA ILE A 295 -9.79 18.59 6.26
C ILE A 295 -10.47 18.54 7.62
N GLY A 296 -11.59 17.83 7.71
CA GLY A 296 -12.34 17.69 8.96
C GLY A 296 -13.22 16.45 8.97
N ASP A 297 -13.61 16.01 10.16
CA ASP A 297 -14.53 14.87 10.33
C ASP A 297 -15.94 15.17 9.82
N THR A 298 -16.29 16.46 9.68
CA THR A 298 -17.53 16.93 9.08
C THR A 298 -17.23 17.98 8.01
N TYR A 299 -18.19 18.19 7.10
CA TYR A 299 -18.11 19.27 6.12
C TYR A 299 -17.91 20.64 6.79
N SER A 300 -18.64 20.93 7.87
CA SER A 300 -18.55 22.19 8.61
C SER A 300 -17.14 22.43 9.15
N LEU A 301 -16.54 21.41 9.79
CA LEU A 301 -15.19 21.51 10.33
C LEU A 301 -14.14 21.64 9.22
N ALA A 302 -14.32 20.92 8.10
CA ALA A 302 -13.45 21.05 6.93
C ALA A 302 -13.50 22.47 6.34
N GLU A 303 -14.68 23.10 6.26
CA GLU A 303 -14.82 24.49 5.80
C GLU A 303 -14.21 25.50 6.79
N GLU A 304 -14.40 25.31 8.10
CA GLU A 304 -13.78 26.14 9.14
C GLU A 304 -12.26 26.10 9.05
N ASN A 305 -11.68 24.90 8.92
CA ASN A 305 -10.24 24.70 8.73
C ASN A 305 -9.76 25.35 7.42
N ALA A 306 -10.53 25.27 6.34
CA ALA A 306 -10.19 25.90 5.06
C ALA A 306 -10.16 27.43 5.19
N ARG A 307 -11.14 28.02 5.90
CA ARG A 307 -11.18 29.46 6.17
C ARG A 307 -10.07 29.89 7.10
N ALA A 308 -9.67 29.07 8.07
CA ALA A 308 -8.52 29.33 8.92
C ALA A 308 -7.21 29.29 8.10
N ALA A 309 -7.05 28.31 7.21
CA ALA A 309 -5.90 28.20 6.31
C ALA A 309 -5.75 29.43 5.40
N MET A 310 -6.85 30.03 4.93
CA MET A 310 -6.85 31.28 4.14
C MET A 310 -6.31 32.49 4.90
N ARG A 311 -6.30 32.47 6.24
CA ARG A 311 -5.83 33.58 7.09
C ARG A 311 -4.37 33.43 7.49
N VAL A 312 -3.76 32.27 7.24
CA VAL A 312 -2.34 32.04 7.50
C VAL A 312 -1.56 32.79 6.44
N ASP A 313 -0.90 33.87 6.87
CA ASP A 313 -0.20 34.80 6.01
C ASP A 313 1.11 34.18 5.47
N GLY A 314 1.36 34.32 4.17
CA GLY A 314 2.67 33.97 3.59
C GLY A 314 2.69 33.16 2.28
N ASP A 315 1.62 32.45 1.90
CA ASP A 315 1.63 31.60 0.69
C ASP A 315 0.30 31.58 -0.08
N ALA A 316 0.38 31.29 -1.39
CA ALA A 316 -0.79 31.19 -2.26
C ALA A 316 -1.69 29.98 -1.95
N VAL A 317 -1.17 28.95 -1.27
CA VAL A 317 -1.91 27.75 -0.88
C VAL A 317 -1.50 27.26 0.50
N THR A 318 -2.48 27.05 1.38
CA THR A 318 -2.27 26.47 2.72
C THR A 318 -3.27 25.33 2.94
N VAL A 319 -2.80 24.20 3.46
CA VAL A 319 -3.63 23.06 3.86
C VAL A 319 -3.61 22.93 5.38
N MET A 320 -4.78 22.78 6.00
CA MET A 320 -4.95 22.58 7.45
C MET A 320 -5.62 21.23 7.72
N PHE A 321 -5.00 20.44 8.59
CA PHE A 321 -5.45 19.12 9.02
C PHE A 321 -6.27 19.20 10.32
N PRO A 322 -7.08 18.17 10.66
CA PRO A 322 -7.92 18.17 11.85
C PRO A 322 -7.14 18.31 13.17
N ASP A 323 -5.87 17.90 13.17
CA ASP A 323 -4.95 18.00 14.31
C ASP A 323 -4.28 19.39 14.44
N GLY A 324 -4.68 20.36 13.63
CA GLY A 324 -4.15 21.72 13.61
C GLY A 324 -2.83 21.88 12.87
N ARG A 325 -2.28 20.80 12.29
CA ARG A 325 -1.09 20.90 11.43
C ARG A 325 -1.41 21.67 10.15
N THR A 326 -0.42 22.41 9.66
CA THR A 326 -0.49 23.11 8.40
C THR A 326 0.60 22.65 7.43
N ASP A 327 0.27 22.60 6.14
CA ASP A 327 1.19 22.33 5.02
C ASP A 327 0.99 23.40 3.95
N SER A 328 2.01 24.22 3.68
CA SER A 328 1.96 25.27 2.66
C SER A 328 2.21 24.75 1.23
N GLY A 329 2.38 23.44 1.05
CA GLY A 329 2.64 22.83 -0.25
C GLY A 329 4.01 23.17 -0.85
N ARG A 330 4.86 23.91 -0.12
CA ARG A 330 6.29 24.09 -0.37
C ARG A 330 7.09 23.14 0.52
N GLY A 331 7.14 21.87 0.13
CA GLY A 331 8.22 21.00 0.59
C GLY A 331 9.53 21.47 -0.04
N ALA A 332 10.63 21.43 0.72
CA ALA A 332 11.97 21.60 0.18
C ALA A 332 12.12 20.86 -1.15
N ALA A 333 12.86 21.45 -2.09
CA ALA A 333 13.31 20.71 -3.26
C ALA A 333 13.78 19.33 -2.77
N PRO A 334 13.33 18.22 -3.39
CA PRO A 334 13.88 16.94 -2.99
C PRO A 334 15.39 17.09 -3.11
N ALA A 335 16.09 16.87 -2.00
CA ALA A 335 17.49 16.54 -2.02
C ALA A 335 17.55 15.31 -2.94
N HIS A 336 17.90 15.57 -4.19
CA HIS A 336 18.04 14.60 -5.27
C HIS A 336 17.00 13.47 -5.22
N LEU A 337 15.83 13.70 -5.85
CA LEU A 337 15.16 12.58 -6.52
C LEU A 337 16.18 12.07 -7.55
N GLY A 338 16.96 11.07 -7.14
CA GLY A 338 17.72 10.24 -8.07
C GLY A 338 16.75 9.83 -9.16
N ALA A 339 17.23 9.90 -10.40
CA ALA A 339 16.53 9.34 -11.54
C ALA A 339 15.92 8.00 -11.10
N GLN A 340 14.58 7.92 -11.08
CA GLN A 340 13.93 6.64 -10.85
C GLN A 340 14.31 5.79 -12.04
N ASP A 341 15.22 4.84 -11.82
CA ASP A 341 15.60 3.87 -12.82
C ASP A 341 14.33 3.16 -13.28
N VAL A 342 13.94 3.45 -14.51
CA VAL A 342 12.91 2.71 -15.22
C VAL A 342 13.49 1.30 -15.39
N THR A 343 13.02 0.34 -14.60
CA THR A 343 13.45 -1.05 -14.73
C THR A 343 13.18 -1.55 -16.15
N ASP A 344 14.05 -2.43 -16.65
CA ASP A 344 13.96 -3.01 -18.01
C ASP A 344 12.57 -3.57 -18.33
N GLY A 345 11.83 -4.04 -17.32
CA GLY A 345 10.44 -4.48 -17.45
C GLY A 345 9.49 -3.43 -18.00
N TYR A 346 9.58 -2.17 -17.55
CA TYR A 346 8.73 -1.10 -18.06
C TYR A 346 9.12 -0.66 -19.47
N VAL A 347 10.39 -0.80 -19.84
CA VAL A 347 10.86 -0.56 -21.21
C VAL A 347 10.24 -1.60 -22.15
N ARG A 348 10.33 -2.89 -21.82
CA ARG A 348 9.75 -3.98 -22.62
C ARG A 348 8.23 -3.92 -22.70
N LEU A 349 7.56 -3.65 -21.58
CA LEU A 349 6.10 -3.45 -21.58
C LEU A 349 5.72 -2.26 -22.45
N GLY A 350 6.52 -1.19 -22.43
CA GLY A 350 6.40 -0.05 -23.32
C GLY A 350 6.52 -0.44 -24.79
N GLU A 351 7.56 -1.19 -25.17
CA GLU A 351 7.77 -1.67 -26.54
C GLU A 351 6.60 -2.55 -27.02
N ARG A 352 6.17 -3.50 -26.18
CA ARG A 352 5.07 -4.42 -26.51
C ARG A 352 3.72 -3.73 -26.67
N LEU A 353 3.51 -2.64 -25.93
CA LEU A 353 2.32 -1.79 -26.03
C LEU A 353 2.54 -0.58 -26.96
N SER A 354 3.70 -0.44 -27.62
CA SER A 354 4.05 0.73 -28.43
C SER A 354 3.82 2.08 -27.71
N ILE A 355 4.12 2.13 -26.41
CA ILE A 355 4.07 3.32 -25.55
C ILE A 355 5.42 3.53 -24.87
N GLY A 356 5.75 4.76 -24.49
CA GLY A 356 7.00 5.01 -23.75
C GLY A 356 7.02 4.30 -22.39
N ALA A 357 8.20 3.94 -21.89
CA ALA A 357 8.34 3.19 -20.63
C ALA A 357 7.69 3.90 -19.42
N LEU A 358 7.78 5.23 -19.38
CA LEU A 358 7.09 6.05 -18.36
C LEU A 358 5.56 6.01 -18.51
N ALA A 359 5.04 5.85 -19.73
CA ALA A 359 3.63 5.67 -20.01
C ALA A 359 3.16 4.25 -19.60
N ALA A 360 3.99 3.22 -19.80
CA ALA A 360 3.73 1.87 -19.32
C ALA A 360 3.68 1.82 -17.78
N GLN A 361 4.64 2.46 -17.10
CA GLN A 361 4.64 2.57 -15.64
C GLN A 361 3.37 3.27 -15.11
N ARG A 362 2.96 4.36 -15.78
CA ARG A 362 1.71 5.05 -15.45
C ARG A 362 0.47 4.19 -15.71
N LEU A 363 0.51 3.31 -16.72
CA LEU A 363 -0.59 2.43 -17.07
C LEU A 363 -0.82 1.38 -15.99
N VAL A 364 0.26 0.74 -15.53
CA VAL A 364 0.22 -0.22 -14.43
C VAL A 364 -0.31 0.45 -13.15
N ARG A 365 0.18 1.66 -12.83
CA ARG A 365 -0.35 2.44 -11.69
C ARG A 365 -1.82 2.83 -11.83
N ALA A 366 -2.29 3.11 -13.04
CA ALA A 366 -3.69 3.44 -13.29
C ALA A 366 -4.60 2.22 -13.15
N LEU A 367 -4.14 1.06 -13.65
CA LEU A 367 -4.86 -0.21 -13.54
C LEU A 367 -4.96 -0.69 -12.09
N GLY A 368 -3.95 -0.44 -11.25
CA GLY A 368 -4.01 -0.75 -9.81
C GLY A 368 -5.00 0.09 -8.99
N LYS A 369 -5.61 1.14 -9.57
CA LYS A 369 -6.58 2.04 -8.92
C LYS A 369 -8.02 1.79 -9.35
N VAL A 370 -8.25 0.84 -10.25
CA VAL A 370 -9.56 0.55 -10.84
C VAL A 370 -9.88 -0.93 -10.72
N ASP A 371 -11.15 -1.27 -10.83
CA ASP A 371 -11.59 -2.67 -10.96
C ASP A 371 -11.20 -3.20 -12.36
N THR A 372 -10.21 -4.09 -12.40
CA THR A 372 -9.70 -4.68 -13.65
C THR A 372 -10.59 -5.80 -14.18
N ASP A 373 -11.50 -6.36 -13.39
CA ASP A 373 -12.45 -7.38 -13.85
C ASP A 373 -13.61 -6.78 -14.63
N ALA A 374 -13.90 -5.49 -14.43
CA ALA A 374 -15.00 -4.78 -15.07
C ALA A 374 -14.66 -3.33 -15.40
N LEU A 375 -13.71 -3.13 -16.32
CA LEU A 375 -13.15 -1.82 -16.64
C LEU A 375 -13.73 -1.21 -17.92
N THR A 376 -14.16 0.06 -17.85
CA THR A 376 -14.51 0.85 -19.04
C THR A 376 -13.39 1.81 -19.44
N ALA A 377 -13.36 2.21 -20.72
CA ALA A 377 -12.42 3.24 -21.20
C ALA A 377 -12.56 4.59 -20.48
N ARG A 378 -13.70 4.86 -19.86
CA ARG A 378 -13.90 6.08 -19.07
C ARG A 378 -13.17 5.98 -17.73
N GLU A 379 -13.37 4.88 -17.01
CA GLU A 379 -12.71 4.60 -15.73
C GLU A 379 -11.19 4.54 -15.89
N LEU A 380 -10.69 3.88 -16.96
CA LEU A 380 -9.26 3.91 -17.27
C LEU A 380 -8.76 5.33 -17.58
N GLY A 381 -9.53 6.12 -18.32
CA GLY A 381 -9.16 7.51 -18.62
C GLY A 381 -9.08 8.39 -17.37
N GLU A 382 -10.01 8.20 -16.44
CA GLU A 382 -10.03 8.88 -15.14
C GLU A 382 -8.82 8.48 -14.29
N ALA A 383 -8.49 7.18 -14.21
CA ALA A 383 -7.34 6.70 -13.44
C ALA A 383 -5.97 7.03 -14.07
N TYR A 384 -5.85 6.96 -15.40
CA TYR A 384 -4.61 7.23 -16.14
C TYR A 384 -4.38 8.74 -16.37
N GLY A 385 -5.43 9.56 -16.27
CA GLY A 385 -5.38 11.00 -16.47
C GLY A 385 -5.40 11.44 -17.94
N VAL A 386 -6.14 10.71 -18.79
CA VAL A 386 -6.31 11.05 -20.22
C VAL A 386 -7.78 11.04 -20.64
N GLN A 387 -8.08 11.69 -21.76
CA GLN A 387 -9.43 11.69 -22.32
C GLN A 387 -9.89 10.28 -22.73
N THR A 388 -11.19 10.01 -22.67
CA THR A 388 -11.79 8.69 -22.98
C THR A 388 -11.38 8.13 -24.35
N ARG A 389 -11.13 9.00 -25.34
CA ARG A 389 -10.62 8.57 -26.67
C ARG A 389 -9.23 7.94 -26.59
N SER A 390 -8.35 8.48 -25.75
CA SER A 390 -6.99 7.99 -25.57
C SER A 390 -6.98 6.73 -24.71
N ALA A 391 -7.84 6.68 -23.69
CA ALA A 391 -8.04 5.49 -22.88
C ALA A 391 -8.65 4.32 -23.68
N ARG A 392 -9.55 4.60 -24.65
CA ARG A 392 -10.01 3.59 -25.61
C ARG A 392 -8.86 3.02 -26.44
N ARG A 393 -7.97 3.88 -26.95
CA ARG A 393 -6.78 3.42 -27.68
C ARG A 393 -5.89 2.54 -26.80
N LEU A 394 -5.64 2.94 -25.55
CA LEU A 394 -4.87 2.13 -24.60
C LEU A 394 -5.52 0.78 -24.32
N LEU A 395 -6.85 0.71 -24.16
CA LEU A 395 -7.56 -0.57 -24.02
C LEU A 395 -7.47 -1.42 -25.27
N SER A 396 -7.61 -0.83 -26.46
CA SER A 396 -7.45 -1.56 -27.73
C SER A 396 -6.05 -2.15 -27.84
N THR A 397 -5.01 -1.39 -27.47
CA THR A 397 -3.63 -1.87 -27.45
C THR A 397 -3.41 -2.99 -26.41
N LEU A 398 -4.04 -2.91 -25.24
CA LEU A 398 -4.01 -3.99 -24.24
C LEU A 398 -4.70 -5.26 -24.74
N ILE A 399 -5.80 -5.13 -25.50
CA ILE A 399 -6.50 -6.25 -26.12
C ILE A 399 -5.64 -6.88 -27.22
N GLU A 400 -5.07 -6.05 -28.10
CA GLU A 400 -4.16 -6.49 -29.18
C GLU A 400 -2.92 -7.21 -28.64
N ALA A 401 -2.39 -6.75 -27.51
CA ALA A 401 -1.26 -7.37 -26.82
C ALA A 401 -1.63 -8.58 -25.92
N GLY A 402 -2.92 -8.97 -25.89
CA GLY A 402 -3.39 -10.14 -25.14
C GLY A 402 -3.45 -9.97 -23.61
N PHE A 403 -3.41 -8.73 -23.12
CA PHE A 403 -3.51 -8.38 -21.70
C PHE A 403 -4.92 -8.00 -21.26
N ALA A 404 -5.85 -7.83 -22.20
CA ALA A 404 -7.24 -7.52 -21.90
C ALA A 404 -8.17 -8.22 -22.89
N GLU A 405 -9.42 -8.41 -22.49
CA GLU A 405 -10.47 -9.00 -23.32
C GLU A 405 -11.78 -8.22 -23.15
N GLU A 406 -12.58 -8.19 -24.20
CA GLU A 406 -13.91 -7.56 -24.18
C GLU A 406 -14.93 -8.55 -23.59
N ILE A 407 -15.49 -8.21 -22.43
CA ILE A 407 -16.39 -9.09 -21.65
C ILE A 407 -17.87 -8.70 -21.77
N GLY A 408 -18.18 -7.58 -22.43
CA GLY A 408 -19.56 -7.20 -22.74
C GLY A 408 -19.81 -5.71 -22.84
N ILE A 409 -21.07 -5.31 -22.72
CA ILE A 409 -21.51 -3.93 -22.88
C ILE A 409 -22.29 -3.49 -21.63
N ARG A 410 -21.85 -2.41 -20.97
CA ARG A 410 -22.59 -1.78 -19.88
C ARG A 410 -23.56 -0.74 -20.46
N ALA A 411 -24.85 -1.09 -20.51
CA ALA A 411 -25.91 -0.19 -20.92
C ALA A 411 -26.23 0.82 -19.80
N ARG A 412 -26.44 2.10 -20.15
CA ARG A 412 -26.95 3.10 -19.20
C ARG A 412 -28.48 3.17 -19.28
N PRO A 413 -29.20 3.34 -18.15
CA PRO A 413 -30.65 3.57 -18.14
C PRO A 413 -31.08 4.90 -18.77
N GLN A 414 -30.18 5.88 -18.91
CA GLN A 414 -30.46 7.17 -19.56
C GLN A 414 -29.39 7.52 -20.59
N ALA A 415 -29.87 7.85 -21.79
CA ALA A 415 -29.18 8.28 -23.01
C ALA A 415 -27.64 8.41 -22.93
N GLY A 416 -26.95 7.41 -23.47
CA GLY A 416 -25.52 7.43 -23.75
C GLY A 416 -25.11 6.23 -24.60
N ARG A 417 -24.13 6.41 -25.49
CA ARG A 417 -23.63 5.31 -26.33
C ARG A 417 -23.13 4.16 -25.43
N PRO A 418 -23.50 2.89 -25.71
CA PRO A 418 -23.06 1.73 -24.94
C PRO A 418 -21.56 1.74 -24.69
N GLN A 419 -21.15 1.43 -23.46
CA GLN A 419 -19.74 1.37 -23.07
C GLN A 419 -19.28 -0.09 -23.07
N THR A 420 -18.30 -0.39 -23.91
CA THR A 420 -17.56 -1.65 -23.88
C THR A 420 -16.93 -1.84 -22.50
N LEU A 421 -17.16 -3.00 -21.93
CA LEU A 421 -16.58 -3.47 -20.67
C LEU A 421 -15.43 -4.43 -21.03
N CYS A 422 -14.25 -4.14 -20.50
CA CYS A 422 -13.05 -4.94 -20.68
C CYS A 422 -12.64 -5.56 -19.35
N ARG A 423 -12.17 -6.81 -19.39
CA ARG A 423 -11.42 -7.43 -18.30
C ARG A 423 -9.94 -7.32 -18.65
N VAL A 424 -9.14 -6.79 -17.73
CA VAL A 424 -7.70 -6.64 -17.87
C VAL A 424 -7.02 -7.65 -16.95
N ASP A 425 -6.19 -8.51 -17.53
CA ASP A 425 -5.39 -9.47 -16.78
C ASP A 425 -4.15 -8.77 -16.21
N LEU A 426 -4.33 -8.17 -15.04
CA LEU A 426 -3.26 -7.47 -14.34
C LEU A 426 -2.12 -8.42 -13.94
N ARG A 427 -2.41 -9.70 -13.70
CA ARG A 427 -1.38 -10.69 -13.34
C ARG A 427 -0.42 -10.90 -14.50
N ARG A 428 -0.94 -11.09 -15.70
CA ARG A 428 -0.14 -11.25 -16.92
C ARG A 428 0.69 -10.02 -17.27
N ILE A 429 0.18 -8.81 -16.99
CA ILE A 429 0.96 -7.58 -17.16
C ILE A 429 2.13 -7.53 -16.18
N LEU A 430 1.93 -7.95 -14.93
CA LEU A 430 2.97 -7.99 -13.92
C LEU A 430 4.02 -9.08 -14.21
N GLU A 431 3.61 -10.26 -14.67
CA GLU A 431 4.52 -11.33 -15.13
C GLU A 431 5.46 -10.85 -16.26
N GLU A 432 4.98 -9.95 -17.13
CA GLU A 432 5.79 -9.38 -18.20
C GLU A 432 6.89 -8.43 -17.71
N LEU A 433 6.62 -7.72 -16.61
CA LEU A 433 7.61 -6.86 -15.96
C LEU A 433 8.74 -7.70 -15.33
N GLU A 434 8.46 -8.95 -14.99
CA GLU A 434 9.35 -9.88 -14.27
C GLU A 434 10.22 -10.76 -15.19
N GLN A 435 9.97 -10.82 -16.51
CA GLN A 435 10.80 -11.64 -17.41
C GLN A 435 12.27 -11.17 -17.44
N PRO A 436 13.27 -12.08 -17.32
CA PRO A 436 14.67 -11.70 -17.49
C PRO A 436 14.91 -11.22 -18.92
N ALA A 437 15.75 -10.19 -19.10
CA ALA A 437 16.12 -9.71 -20.42
C ALA A 437 16.70 -10.88 -21.25
N ALA A 438 16.13 -11.14 -22.43
CA ALA A 438 16.72 -12.08 -23.36
C ALA A 438 18.14 -11.60 -23.69
N SER A 439 19.13 -12.40 -23.32
CA SER A 439 20.53 -12.16 -23.63
C SER A 439 20.71 -12.07 -25.15
N VAL A 440 21.10 -10.89 -25.63
CA VAL A 440 21.63 -10.65 -26.98
C VAL A 440 23.13 -10.82 -26.95
#